data_AF-A0A7C3C1C9-F1
#
_entry.id   AF-A0A7C3C1C9-F1
#
_cell.length_a   1.000
_cell.length_b   1.000
_cell.length_c   1.000
_cell.angle_alpha   90.00
_cell.angle_beta   90.00
_cell.angle_gamma   90.00
#
_symmetry.space_group_name_H-M   'P 1'
#
loop_
_entity.id
_entity.type
_entity.pdbx_description
1 polymer ?
#
loop_
_entity_poly.entity_id
_entity_poly.type
_entity_poly.pdbx_seq_one_letter_code
_entity_poly.pdbx_strand_id
1 'polypeptide(L)' 'MIDKIKDFLGFDIKEEKFKLSSDEIFGMIADEKKPDKWVFSTCGYCGVGCGLYIGVKDGKAVYTKGNPKHFVNQGTL' A
#
# COMPACT_ATOMS: atom_id res chain seq x y z
N MET A 1 -24.87 13.81 -6.83
CA MET A 1 -25.62 14.14 -8.07
C MET A 1 -24.67 14.51 -9.21
N ILE A 2 -23.61 15.26 -8.91
CA ILE A 2 -22.54 15.64 -9.84
C ILE A 2 -21.73 14.43 -10.34
N ASP A 3 -21.36 13.48 -9.47
CA ASP A 3 -20.53 12.32 -9.88
C ASP A 3 -21.24 11.41 -10.86
N LYS A 4 -22.55 11.17 -10.68
CA LYS A 4 -23.37 10.42 -11.64
C LYS A 4 -23.48 11.09 -13.01
N ILE A 5 -23.45 12.42 -13.06
CA ILE A 5 -23.47 13.18 -14.31
C ILE A 5 -22.10 13.12 -14.98
N LYS A 6 -21.01 13.22 -14.21
CA LYS A 6 -19.64 13.05 -14.72
C LYS A 6 -19.40 11.64 -15.26
N ASP A 7 -19.86 10.61 -14.55
CA ASP A 7 -19.85 9.22 -15.01
C ASP A 7 -20.64 9.06 -16.30
N PHE A 8 -21.88 9.58 -16.35
CA PHE A 8 -22.75 9.48 -17.53
C PHE A 8 -22.18 10.20 -18.75
N LEU A 9 -21.53 11.34 -18.56
CA LEU A 9 -20.89 12.13 -19.62
C LEU A 9 -19.45 11.67 -19.94
N GLY A 10 -18.92 10.67 -19.24
CA GLY A 10 -17.56 10.15 -19.45
C GLY A 10 -16.43 11.06 -18.95
N PHE A 11 -16.72 12.03 -18.10
CA PHE A 11 -15.75 12.96 -17.50
C PHE A 11 -15.22 12.51 -16.13
N ASP A 12 -15.72 11.41 -15.56
CA ASP A 12 -15.16 10.86 -14.32
C ASP A 12 -13.93 9.99 -14.58
N ILE A 13 -12.76 10.55 -14.29
CA ILE A 13 -11.46 9.85 -14.35
C ILE A 13 -11.12 9.13 -13.03
N LYS A 14 -12.02 9.16 -12.04
CA LYS A 14 -11.85 8.54 -10.71
C LYS A 14 -10.62 9.04 -9.95
N GLU A 15 -10.39 10.35 -10.03
CA GLU A 15 -9.24 11.02 -9.40
C GLU A 15 -9.13 10.67 -7.92
N GLU A 16 -10.23 10.71 -7.17
CA GLU A 16 -10.25 10.40 -5.74
C GLU A 16 -9.80 8.97 -5.44
N LYS A 17 -10.19 8.01 -6.29
CA LYS A 17 -9.84 6.59 -6.11
C LYS A 17 -8.36 6.32 -6.40
N PHE A 18 -7.79 7.01 -7.38
CA PHE A 18 -6.40 6.80 -7.82
C PHE A 18 -5.42 7.84 -7.24
N LYS A 19 -5.88 8.67 -6.32
CA LYS A 19 -5.07 9.65 -5.63
C LYS A 19 -3.90 8.98 -4.90
N LEU A 20 -2.72 9.57 -5.07
CA LEU A 20 -1.50 9.15 -4.40
C LEU A 20 -1.20 10.09 -3.23
N SER A 21 -0.61 9.54 -2.18
CA SER A 21 -0.14 10.25 -1.00
C SER A 21 1.29 9.84 -0.67
N SER A 22 2.03 10.71 0.01
CA SER A 22 3.38 10.40 0.47
C SER A 22 3.35 9.58 1.77
N ASP A 23 4.20 8.56 1.80
CA ASP A 23 4.58 7.75 2.96
C ASP A 23 6.07 7.98 3.24
N GLU A 24 6.41 8.02 4.53
CA GLU A 24 7.76 8.35 4.99
C GLU A 24 8.79 7.25 4.67
N ILE A 25 8.34 6.00 4.52
CA ILE A 25 9.22 4.83 4.36
C ILE A 25 9.28 4.39 2.90
N PHE A 26 8.13 4.35 2.22
CA PHE A 26 7.99 3.75 0.89
C PHE A 26 7.60 4.75 -0.22
N GLY A 27 7.56 6.05 0.08
CA GLY A 27 7.32 7.09 -0.92
C GLY A 27 5.85 7.18 -1.34
N MET A 28 5.56 7.24 -2.64
CA MET A 28 4.18 7.42 -3.11
C MET A 28 3.37 6.12 -3.00
N ILE A 29 2.24 6.17 -2.30
CA ILE A 29 1.29 5.07 -2.13
C ILE A 29 -0.15 5.54 -2.38
N ALA A 30 -1.09 4.61 -2.55
CA ALA A 30 -2.49 4.97 -2.74
C ALA A 30 -3.06 5.59 -1.45
N ASP A 31 -3.69 6.76 -1.57
CA ASP A 31 -4.25 7.53 -0.45
C ASP A 31 -5.29 6.72 0.34
N GLU A 32 -6.14 5.97 -0.37
CA GLU A 32 -7.17 5.10 0.21
C GLU A 32 -6.58 4.10 1.23
N LYS A 33 -5.41 3.55 0.94
CA LYS A 33 -4.76 2.47 1.72
C LYS A 33 -3.59 2.95 2.56
N LYS A 34 -3.37 4.26 2.70
CA LYS A 34 -2.28 4.80 3.51
C LYS A 34 -2.30 4.18 4.93
N PRO A 35 -1.24 3.46 5.35
CA PRO A 35 -1.20 2.82 6.66
C PRO A 35 -0.89 3.83 7.77
N ASP A 36 -1.41 3.58 8.96
CA ASP A 36 -1.13 4.36 10.18
C ASP A 36 0.25 4.00 10.75
N LYS A 37 0.67 2.75 10.56
CA LYS A 37 1.95 2.22 11.01
C LYS A 37 2.44 1.07 10.15
N TRP A 38 3.77 0.91 10.13
CA TRP A 38 4.44 -0.21 9.52
C TRP A 38 4.97 -1.15 10.61
N VAL A 39 4.61 -2.43 10.51
CA VAL A 39 5.03 -3.47 11.46
C VAL A 39 5.93 -4.45 10.75
N PHE A 40 7.13 -4.67 11.28
CA PHE A 40 8.04 -5.68 10.74
C PHE A 40 7.52 -7.10 10.97
N SER A 41 7.67 -7.96 9.98
CA SER A 41 7.33 -9.39 10.02
C SER A 41 8.21 -10.19 9.06
N THR A 42 8.08 -11.52 9.11
CA THR A 42 8.73 -12.45 8.18
C THR A 42 7.69 -13.14 7.28
N CYS A 43 8.06 -13.37 6.03
CA CYS A 43 7.20 -14.03 5.06
C CYS A 43 7.23 -15.55 5.30
N GLY A 44 6.07 -16.10 5.68
CA GLY A 44 5.90 -17.53 5.94
C GLY A 44 5.53 -18.38 4.71
N TYR A 45 5.53 -17.82 3.50
CA TYR A 45 4.98 -18.52 2.32
C TYR A 45 5.77 -19.77 1.91
N CYS A 46 7.07 -19.62 1.64
CA CYS A 46 7.94 -20.71 1.18
C CYS A 46 8.93 -21.22 2.25
N GLY A 47 8.91 -20.65 3.46
CA GLY A 47 9.82 -21.03 4.55
C GLY A 47 11.23 -20.43 4.50
N VAL A 48 11.59 -19.69 3.44
CA VAL A 48 12.90 -19.01 3.33
C VAL A 48 13.03 -17.86 4.36
N GLY A 49 11.90 -17.23 4.73
CA GLY A 49 11.88 -16.18 5.75
C GLY A 49 12.29 -14.81 5.24
N CYS A 50 11.77 -14.36 4.09
CA CYS A 50 11.97 -12.99 3.61
C CYS A 50 11.47 -11.95 4.63
N GLY A 51 12.18 -10.84 4.82
CA GLY A 51 11.73 -9.77 5.72
C GLY A 51 10.77 -8.82 5.01
N LEU A 52 9.70 -8.42 5.70
CA LEU A 52 8.72 -7.47 5.17
C LEU A 52 8.16 -6.55 6.25
N TYR A 53 7.53 -5.48 5.79
CA TYR A 53 6.70 -4.60 6.59
C TYR A 53 5.24 -4.77 6.17
N ILE A 54 4.38 -4.91 7.18
CA ILE A 54 2.93 -4.93 7.04
C ILE A 54 2.43 -3.52 7.39
N GLY A 55 1.79 -2.87 6.43
CA GLY A 55 1.11 -1.60 6.65
C GLY A 55 -0.24 -1.86 7.31
N VAL A 56 -0.46 -1.29 8.49
CA VAL A 56 -1.69 -1.46 9.27
C VAL A 56 -2.47 -0.15 9.26
N LYS A 57 -3.74 -0.21 8.86
CA LYS A 57 -4.70 0.89 8.91
C LYS A 57 -5.95 0.43 9.66
N ASP A 58 -6.39 1.17 10.67
CA ASP A 58 -7.59 0.82 11.46
C ASP A 58 -7.55 -0.63 12.01
N GLY A 59 -6.36 -1.08 12.42
CA GLY A 59 -6.13 -2.45 12.91
C GLY A 59 -6.15 -3.55 11.85
N LYS A 60 -6.28 -3.22 10.56
CA LYS A 60 -6.29 -4.16 9.43
C LYS A 60 -5.01 -4.04 8.61
N ALA A 61 -4.53 -5.18 8.10
CA ALA A 61 -3.44 -5.19 7.13
C ALA A 61 -3.93 -4.67 5.78
N VAL A 62 -3.31 -3.61 5.26
CA VAL A 62 -3.67 -2.95 3.99
C VAL A 62 -2.54 -2.98 2.95
N TYR A 63 -1.30 -3.17 3.40
CA TYR A 63 -0.12 -3.22 2.55
C TYR A 63 0.90 -4.26 3.03
N THR A 64 1.68 -4.76 2.07
CA THR A 64 2.91 -5.53 2.31
C THR A 64 4.03 -4.93 1.46
N LYS A 65 5.19 -4.70 2.06
CA LYS A 65 6.39 -4.22 1.37
C LYS A 65 7.62 -4.95 1.88
N GLY A 66 8.50 -5.40 0.99
CA GLY A 66 9.77 -6.00 1.37
C GLY A 66 10.63 -5.04 2.20
N ASN A 67 11.38 -5.59 3.15
CA ASN A 67 12.37 -4.83 3.91
C ASN A 67 13.68 -4.72 3.11
N PRO A 68 14.09 -3.52 2.65
CA PRO A 68 15.33 -3.33 1.87
C PRO A 68 16.60 -3.75 2.62
N LYS A 69 16.54 -3.77 3.96
CA LYS A 69 17.67 -4.12 4.83
C LYS A 69 17.74 -5.62 5.16
N HIS A 70 16.75 -6.41 4.76
CA HIS A 70 16.73 -7.83 5.10
C HIS A 70 17.59 -8.65 4.11
N PHE A 71 18.54 -9.41 4.64
CA PHE A 71 19.58 -10.09 3.85
C PHE A 71 19.04 -11.09 2.81
N VAL A 72 17.87 -11.69 3.07
CA VAL A 72 17.24 -12.67 2.18
C VAL A 72 16.69 -12.06 0.89
N ASN A 73 15.85 -11.03 1.00
CA ASN A 73 15.10 -10.49 -0.13
C ASN A 73 15.53 -9.08 -0.55
N GLN A 74 16.31 -8.38 0.26
CA GLN A 74 16.82 -7.04 -0.06
C GLN A 74 15.73 -6.05 -0.53
N GLY A 75 14.51 -6.19 -0.01
CA GLY A 75 13.37 -5.33 -0.33
C GLY A 75 12.57 -5.70 -1.59
N THR A 76 12.93 -6.77 -2.29
CA THR A 76 12.26 -7.20 -3.54
C THR A 76 10.96 -7.96 -3.35
N LEU A 77 10.48 -8.09 -2.11
CA LEU A 77 9.21 -8.76 -1.77
C LEU A 77 8.02 -7.80 -1.90
#